data_AF-A0A2D5FCU2-F1
#
_entry.id   AF-A0A2D5FCU2-F1
#
_cell.length_a   1.000
_cell.length_b   1.000
_cell.length_c   1.000
_cell.angle_alpha   90.00
_cell.angle_beta   90.00
_cell.angle_gamma   90.00
#
_symmetry.space_group_name_H-M   'P 1'
#
loop_
_entity.id
_entity.type
_entity.pdbx_description
1 polymer ?
#
loop_
_entity_poly.entity_id
_entity_poly.type
_entity_poly.pdbx_seq_one_letter_code
_entity_poly.pdbx_strand_id
1 'polypeptide(L)'
;MSHSSVAHCGTHVTDLADTLATRSRARAGIRVIRSLANKPGQRAITAELCREAGVANLSCAVSKIERHLADLGWRIVVTRPSSAIPNRWGEPSGQCWWALVPLEADQ
;
A
#
# COMPACT_ATOMS: atom_id res chain seq x y z
N MET A 1 3.90 33.78 20.02
CA MET A 1 5.05 32.86 20.04
C MET A 1 4.78 31.77 19.03
N SER A 2 5.73 31.59 18.13
CA SER A 2 5.63 30.84 16.88
C SER A 2 5.33 29.36 17.08
N HIS A 3 4.31 28.84 16.41
CA HIS A 3 4.29 27.43 16.03
C HIS A 3 4.77 27.34 14.60
N SER A 4 6.01 26.88 14.48
CA SER A 4 6.72 26.64 13.23
C SER A 4 5.89 25.80 12.28
N SER A 5 5.67 26.37 11.11
CA SER A 5 5.28 25.69 9.89
C SER A 5 6.30 24.58 9.59
N VAL A 6 5.91 23.33 9.83
CA VAL A 6 6.55 22.20 9.17
C VAL A 6 5.74 21.97 7.90
N ALA A 7 6.31 22.37 6.77
CA ALA A 7 5.78 21.99 5.47
C ALA A 7 6.01 20.49 5.29
N HIS A 8 5.15 19.65 5.89
CA HIS A 8 5.02 18.27 5.43
C HIS A 8 4.49 18.38 4.01
N CYS A 9 5.36 18.14 3.04
CA CYS A 9 4.96 17.82 1.68
C CYS A 9 4.28 16.43 1.69
N GLY A 10 3.23 16.28 2.50
CA GLY A 10 2.48 15.07 2.70
C GLY A 10 1.47 14.98 1.58
N THR A 11 1.83 14.29 0.51
CA THR A 11 0.85 13.90 -0.51
C THR A 11 -0.30 13.19 0.21
N HIS A 12 -1.50 13.74 0.09
CA HIS A 12 -2.68 13.13 0.68
C HIS A 12 -2.85 11.72 0.10
N VAL A 13 -3.29 10.76 0.93
CA VAL A 13 -3.31 9.34 0.53
C VAL A 13 -4.09 9.12 -0.78
N THR A 14 -5.14 9.90 -1.00
CA THR A 14 -5.99 9.86 -2.21
C THR A 14 -5.26 10.27 -3.49
N ASP A 15 -4.28 11.16 -3.38
CA ASP A 15 -3.55 11.74 -4.52
C ASP A 15 -2.23 10.99 -4.77
N LEU A 16 -1.90 10.02 -3.91
CA LEU A 16 -0.64 9.29 -3.93
C LEU A 16 -0.46 8.48 -5.23
N ALA A 17 -1.52 7.81 -5.68
CA ALA A 17 -1.47 7.00 -6.91
C ALA A 17 -1.19 7.87 -8.14
N ASP A 18 -1.78 9.06 -8.21
CA ASP A 18 -1.62 9.97 -9.34
C ASP A 18 -0.25 10.66 -9.29
N THR A 19 0.22 11.02 -8.09
CA THR A 19 1.60 11.50 -7.89
C THR A 19 2.62 10.45 -8.32
N LEU A 20 2.45 9.19 -7.92
CA LEU A 20 3.31 8.08 -8.36
C LEU A 20 3.26 7.86 -9.87
N ALA A 21 2.10 8.07 -10.51
CA ALA A 21 1.97 7.94 -11.95
C ALA A 21 2.79 8.97 -12.74
N THR A 22 3.17 10.09 -12.13
CA THR A 22 4.12 11.06 -12.69
C THR A 22 5.59 10.65 -12.52
N ARG A 23 5.89 9.81 -11.51
CA ARG A 23 7.26 9.44 -11.09
C ARG A 23 7.70 8.05 -11.54
N SER A 24 6.77 7.15 -11.81
CA SER A 24 7.05 5.75 -12.18
C SER A 24 6.20 5.27 -13.35
N ARG A 25 6.80 4.43 -14.20
CA ARG A 25 6.09 3.70 -15.26
C ARG A 25 5.50 2.36 -14.78
N ALA A 26 5.72 1.98 -13.52
CA ALA A 26 5.25 0.71 -12.96
C ALA A 26 3.73 0.71 -12.70
N ARG A 27 2.94 0.60 -13.77
CA ARG A 27 1.47 0.65 -13.73
C ARG A 27 0.85 -0.37 -12.77
N ALA A 28 1.45 -1.55 -12.63
CA ALA A 28 0.99 -2.57 -11.69
C ALA A 28 1.08 -2.08 -10.23
N GLY A 29 2.22 -1.53 -9.82
CA GLY A 29 2.40 -0.96 -8.48
C GLY A 29 1.45 0.23 -8.25
N ILE A 30 1.29 1.11 -9.24
CA ILE A 30 0.37 2.26 -9.13
C ILE A 30 -1.08 1.79 -8.89
N ARG A 31 -1.54 0.73 -9.56
CA ARG A 31 -2.88 0.16 -9.32
C ARG A 31 -3.03 -0.42 -7.92
N VAL A 32 -1.99 -1.07 -7.39
CA VAL A 32 -1.96 -1.55 -6.00
C VAL A 32 -2.12 -0.38 -5.03
N ILE A 33 -1.38 0.71 -5.23
CA ILE A 33 -1.50 1.92 -4.39
C ILE A 33 -2.87 2.55 -4.52
N ARG A 34 -3.45 2.64 -5.71
CA ARG A 34 -4.80 3.18 -5.88
C ARG A 34 -5.83 2.35 -5.11
N SER A 35 -5.74 1.02 -5.16
CA SER A 35 -6.64 0.14 -4.39
C SER A 35 -6.48 0.34 -2.87
N LEU A 36 -5.25 0.42 -2.37
CA LEU A 36 -4.98 0.64 -0.94
C LEU A 36 -5.35 2.07 -0.48
N ALA A 37 -5.10 3.09 -1.30
CA ALA A 37 -5.40 4.49 -1.00
C ALA A 37 -6.90 4.76 -0.87
N ASN A 38 -7.72 4.02 -1.62
CA ASN A 38 -9.18 4.05 -1.50
C ASN A 38 -9.70 3.34 -0.23
N LYS A 39 -8.79 2.77 0.58
CA LYS A 39 -9.07 2.09 1.85
C LYS A 39 -8.25 2.70 3.00
N PRO A 40 -8.30 4.03 3.27
CA PRO A 40 -7.48 4.65 4.30
C PRO A 40 -7.76 4.03 5.68
N GLY A 41 -6.70 3.58 6.36
CA GLY A 41 -6.80 2.93 7.67
C GLY A 41 -7.25 1.46 7.65
N GLN A 42 -7.58 0.92 6.48
CA GLN A 42 -7.98 -0.48 6.31
C GLN A 42 -6.85 -1.31 5.66
N ARG A 43 -6.81 -2.59 5.99
CA ARG A 43 -5.90 -3.58 5.40
C ARG A 43 -6.64 -4.36 4.32
N ALA A 44 -6.00 -4.67 3.21
CA ALA A 44 -6.55 -5.56 2.19
C ALA A 44 -5.92 -6.95 2.29
N ILE A 45 -6.71 -8.00 2.05
CA ILE A 45 -6.16 -9.37 1.95
C ILE A 45 -5.46 -9.52 0.60
N THR A 46 -4.40 -10.32 0.54
CA THR A 46 -3.61 -10.58 -0.68
C THR A 46 -4.50 -10.90 -1.90
N ALA A 47 -5.47 -11.81 -1.80
CA ALA A 47 -6.35 -12.20 -2.90
C ALA A 47 -7.26 -11.06 -3.37
N GLU A 48 -7.81 -10.29 -2.44
CA GLU A 48 -8.65 -9.14 -2.74
C GLU A 48 -7.85 -8.09 -3.50
N LEU A 49 -6.64 -7.77 -3.00
CA LEU A 49 -5.76 -6.78 -3.61
C LEU A 49 -5.24 -7.22 -4.98
N CYS A 50 -4.90 -8.51 -5.14
CA CYS A 50 -4.54 -9.08 -6.45
C CYS A 50 -5.67 -8.89 -7.47
N ARG A 51 -6.91 -9.19 -7.06
CA ARG A 51 -8.10 -9.08 -7.92
C ARG A 51 -8.39 -7.64 -8.31
N GLU A 52 -8.39 -6.73 -7.35
CA GLU A 52 -8.69 -5.31 -7.59
C GLU A 52 -7.60 -4.61 -8.40
N ALA A 53 -6.34 -4.88 -8.10
CA ALA A 53 -5.22 -4.28 -8.84
C ALA A 53 -4.97 -4.98 -10.19
N GLY A 54 -5.58 -6.14 -10.46
CA GLY A 54 -5.29 -6.96 -11.64
C GLY A 54 -3.81 -7.34 -11.70
N VAL A 55 -3.30 -7.90 -10.60
CA VAL A 55 -1.88 -8.26 -10.42
C VAL A 55 -1.78 -9.67 -9.84
N ALA A 56 -0.96 -10.52 -10.46
CA ALA A 56 -0.74 -11.89 -9.97
C ALA A 56 0.31 -11.97 -8.83
N ASN A 57 1.25 -11.02 -8.78
CA ASN A 57 2.31 -10.99 -7.77
C ASN A 57 2.47 -9.56 -7.20
N LEU A 58 1.91 -9.35 -6.01
CA LEU A 58 1.93 -8.06 -5.34
C LEU A 58 3.34 -7.62 -4.96
N SER A 59 4.17 -8.52 -4.41
CA SER A 59 5.53 -8.20 -3.99
C SER A 59 6.37 -7.66 -5.16
N CYS A 60 6.28 -8.28 -6.32
CA CYS A 60 6.96 -7.83 -7.54
C CYS A 60 6.39 -6.51 -8.08
N ALA A 61 5.09 -6.26 -7.94
CA ALA A 61 4.49 -5.00 -8.36
C ALA A 61 4.89 -3.83 -7.45
N VAL A 62 4.93 -4.07 -6.14
CA VAL A 62 5.23 -3.07 -5.11
C VAL A 62 6.71 -2.71 -5.06
N SER A 63 7.61 -3.68 -5.20
CA SER A 63 9.07 -3.41 -5.16
C SER A 63 9.52 -2.39 -6.20
N LYS A 64 8.79 -2.27 -7.32
CA LYS A 64 9.06 -1.32 -8.41
C LYS A 64 8.68 0.13 -8.08
N ILE A 65 7.91 0.35 -7.01
CA ILE A 65 7.43 1.68 -6.60
C ILE A 65 7.82 2.04 -5.17
N GLU A 66 8.41 1.10 -4.43
CA GLU A 66 8.75 1.25 -3.01
C GLU A 66 9.63 2.47 -2.74
N ARG A 67 10.67 2.70 -3.55
CA ARG A 67 11.52 3.89 -3.42
C ARG A 67 10.72 5.19 -3.60
N HIS A 68 9.87 5.25 -4.62
CA HIS A 68 9.07 6.44 -4.89
C HIS A 68 8.00 6.69 -3.82
N LEU A 69 7.47 5.63 -3.20
CA LEU A 69 6.58 5.73 -2.04
C LEU A 69 7.32 6.31 -0.83
N ALA A 70 8.53 5.82 -0.55
CA ALA A 70 9.35 6.32 0.54
C ALA A 70 9.70 7.81 0.37
N ASP A 71 10.06 8.22 -0.85
CA ASP A 71 10.30 9.64 -1.19
C ASP A 71 9.06 10.53 -0.98
N LEU A 72 7.86 9.93 -0.91
CA LEU A 72 6.58 10.60 -0.64
C LEU A 72 6.13 10.46 0.81
N GLY A 73 6.94 9.85 1.69
CA GLY A 73 6.61 9.65 3.10
C GLY A 73 5.63 8.51 3.36
N TRP A 74 5.52 7.55 2.44
CA TRP A 74 4.62 6.39 2.56
C TRP A 74 5.37 5.07 2.43
N ARG A 75 4.83 4.01 3.02
CA ARG A 75 5.32 2.64 2.81
C ARG A 75 4.18 1.64 2.77
N ILE A 76 4.45 0.48 2.18
CA ILE A 76 3.55 -0.68 2.26
C ILE A 76 4.05 -1.59 3.38
N VAL A 77 3.13 -2.02 4.25
CA VAL A 77 3.39 -3.00 5.29
C VAL A 77 2.62 -4.27 4.98
N VAL A 78 3.30 -5.40 5.09
CA VAL A 78 2.71 -6.74 4.94
C VAL A 78 2.74 -7.41 6.31
N THR A 79 1.57 -7.82 6.81
CA THR A 79 1.45 -8.53 8.09
C THR A 79 0.79 -9.88 7.91
N ARG A 80 1.32 -10.89 8.60
CA ARG A 80 0.68 -12.20 8.69
C ARG A 80 -0.55 -12.07 9.62
N PRO A 81 -1.73 -12.56 9.22
CA PRO A 81 -2.89 -12.56 10.09
C PRO A 81 -2.64 -13.42 11.35
N SER A 82 -3.22 -13.05 12.49
CA SER A 82 -3.12 -13.79 13.75
C SER A 82 -3.74 -15.20 13.66
N SER A 83 -4.77 -15.34 12.81
CA SER A 83 -5.38 -16.62 12.45
C SER A 83 -5.28 -16.81 10.94
N ALA A 84 -4.99 -18.04 10.49
CA ALA A 84 -4.94 -18.34 9.07
C ALA A 84 -6.27 -17.99 8.40
N ILE A 85 -6.22 -17.23 7.30
CA ILE A 85 -7.39 -16.96 6.49
C ILE A 85 -7.69 -18.24 5.69
N PRO A 86 -8.86 -18.87 5.81
CA PRO A 86 -9.16 -20.09 5.07
C PRO A 86 -9.38 -19.80 3.59
N ASN A 87 -9.01 -20.75 2.74
CA ASN A 87 -9.37 -20.74 1.31
C ASN A 87 -10.84 -21.17 1.12
N ARG A 88 -11.32 -21.23 -0.13
CA ARG A 88 -12.70 -21.64 -0.45
C ARG A 88 -13.06 -23.08 -0.05
N TRP A 89 -12.07 -23.90 0.30
CA TRP A 89 -12.23 -25.28 0.79
C TRP A 89 -12.07 -25.38 2.32
N GLY A 90 -11.90 -24.26 3.02
CA GLY A 90 -11.71 -24.24 4.47
C GLY A 90 -10.28 -24.51 4.95
N GLU A 91 -9.32 -24.70 4.03
CA GLU A 91 -7.93 -24.99 4.39
C GLU A 91 -7.15 -23.70 4.68
N PRO A 92 -6.12 -23.74 5.56
CA PRO A 92 -5.25 -22.60 5.77
C PRO A 92 -4.61 -22.10 4.46
N SER A 93 -4.61 -20.78 4.26
CA SER A 93 -3.98 -20.18 3.09
C SER A 93 -2.80 -19.27 3.46
N GLY A 94 -1.89 -19.06 2.50
CA GLY A 94 -0.75 -18.15 2.64
C GLY A 94 -1.09 -16.66 2.49
N GLN A 95 -2.33 -16.27 2.77
CA GLN A 95 -2.80 -14.90 2.58
C GLN A 95 -2.24 -13.97 3.66
N CYS A 96 -1.77 -12.80 3.25
CA CYS A 96 -1.30 -11.74 4.15
C CYS A 96 -2.19 -10.50 4.06
N TRP A 97 -2.15 -9.68 5.10
CA TRP A 97 -2.68 -8.33 5.12
C TRP A 97 -1.69 -7.36 4.50
N TRP A 98 -2.20 -6.47 3.65
CA TRP A 98 -1.45 -5.38 3.01
C TRP A 98 -2.04 -4.05 3.46
N ALA A 99 -1.18 -3.12 3.86
CA ALA A 99 -1.58 -1.80 4.30
C ALA A 99 -0.65 -0.74 3.72
N LEU A 100 -1.20 0.42 3.40
CA LEU A 100 -0.45 1.63 3.08
C LEU A 100 -0.42 2.50 4.34
N VAL A 101 0.77 2.84 4.82
CA VAL A 101 0.96 3.61 6.06
C VAL A 101 1.94 4.77 5.85
N PRO A 102 1.79 5.88 6.59
CA PRO A 102 2.82 6.92 6.66
C PRO A 102 4.13 6.33 7.18
N LEU A 103 5.27 6.81 6.67
CA LEU A 103 6.60 6.34 7.06
C LEU A 103 6.93 6.71 8.52
N GLU A 104 6.32 7.76 9.05
CA GLU A 104 6.46 8.22 10.43
C GLU A 104 5.66 7.40 11.46
N ALA A 105 4.79 6.47 11.01
CA ALA A 105 3.92 5.70 11.89
C ALA A 105 4.63 4.59 12.72
N ASP A 106 5.96 4.55 12.69
CA ASP A 106 6.83 3.61 13.44
C ASP A 106 7.61 4.29 14.59
N GLN A 107 7.32 5.57 14.92
CA GLN A 107 7.90 6.28 16.06
C GLN A 107 7.01 6.25 17.30
#